data_AF-A0A354UQB5-F1
#
_entry.id   AF-A0A354UQB5-F1
#
_cell.length_a   1.000
_cell.length_b   1.000
_cell.length_c   1.000
_cell.angle_alpha   90.00
_cell.angle_beta   90.00
_cell.angle_gamma   90.00
#
_symmetry.space_group_name_H-M   'P 1'
#
loop_
_entity.id
_entity.type
_entity.pdbx_description
1 polymer ?
#
loop_
_entity_poly.entity_id
_entity_poly.type
_entity_poly.pdbx_seq_one_letter_code
_entity_poly.pdbx_strand_id
1 'polypeptide(L)'
;MEEKVICKKPNGMTVLVVNILLYALAIIGIVTATTHLEAADGAAEGLYGALLIVCILYGIVGLFLFAGLKVVRPQEALVLTLFGKYYGSIKTDGFFWVNPFCQAVNPAAATKLKQSGDVSSKAAEAAGADIQTAAAFTFDKKISLKIMTLNNNRQKINDCLGNP
;
A
#
# COMPACT_ATOMS: atom_id res chain seq x y z
N MET A 1 -26.60 -3.60 -1.63
CA MET A 1 -25.25 -4.01 -2.07
C MET A 1 -24.85 -5.17 -1.17
N GLU A 2 -24.56 -6.35 -1.73
CA GLU A 2 -24.11 -7.49 -0.93
C GLU A 2 -22.64 -7.29 -0.53
N GLU A 3 -22.35 -7.39 0.76
CA GLU A 3 -20.98 -7.28 1.26
C GLU A 3 -20.21 -8.56 0.90
N LYS A 4 -19.27 -8.46 -0.04
CA LYS A 4 -18.39 -9.57 -0.41
C LYS A 4 -17.16 -9.58 0.50
N VAL A 5 -17.26 -10.30 1.61
CA VAL A 5 -16.13 -10.53 2.51
C VAL A 5 -15.21 -11.59 1.89
N ILE A 6 -13.95 -11.20 1.63
CA ILE A 6 -12.96 -12.12 1.08
C ILE A 6 -12.28 -12.83 2.27
N CYS A 7 -12.80 -14.00 2.64
CA CYS A 7 -12.17 -14.90 3.62
C CYS A 7 -11.01 -15.67 2.97
N LYS A 8 -9.94 -14.98 2.55
CA LYS A 8 -8.75 -15.63 1.97
C LYS A 8 -7.76 -15.95 3.09
N LYS A 9 -7.09 -17.09 3.02
CA LYS A 9 -5.94 -17.41 3.89
C LYS A 9 -4.77 -16.45 3.60
N PRO A 10 -3.94 -16.13 4.61
CA PRO A 10 -2.79 -15.24 4.42
C PRO A 10 -1.72 -15.93 3.57
N ASN A 11 -1.73 -15.64 2.26
CA ASN A 11 -0.78 -16.17 1.29
C ASN A 11 0.29 -15.12 0.89
N GLY A 12 0.38 -13.99 1.58
CA GLY A 12 1.33 -12.93 1.21
C GLY A 12 2.79 -13.39 1.33
N MET A 13 3.11 -14.17 2.37
CA MET A 13 4.48 -14.58 2.65
C MET A 13 5.00 -15.55 1.57
N THR A 14 4.17 -16.51 1.18
CA THR A 14 4.51 -17.45 0.11
C THR A 14 4.73 -16.72 -1.21
N VAL A 15 3.86 -15.76 -1.55
CA VAL A 15 3.99 -14.97 -2.79
C VAL A 15 5.25 -14.10 -2.77
N LEU A 16 5.62 -13.55 -1.62
CA LEU A 16 6.86 -12.78 -1.48
C LEU A 16 8.09 -13.67 -1.70
N VAL A 17 8.17 -14.83 -1.01
CA VAL A 17 9.31 -15.76 -1.16
C VAL A 17 9.42 -16.24 -2.61
N VAL A 18 8.30 -16.61 -3.24
CA VAL A 18 8.27 -17.03 -4.65
C VAL A 18 8.74 -15.91 -5.58
N ASN A 19 8.32 -14.66 -5.36
CA ASN A 19 8.78 -13.52 -6.17
C ASN A 19 10.28 -13.28 -6.02
N ILE A 20 10.82 -13.33 -4.79
CA ILE A 20 12.26 -13.18 -4.56
C ILE A 20 13.04 -14.29 -5.28
N LEU A 21 12.59 -15.54 -5.17
CA LEU A 21 13.25 -16.66 -5.85
C LEU A 21 13.20 -16.51 -7.37
N LEU A 22 12.07 -16.10 -7.94
CA LEU A 22 11.96 -15.85 -9.38
C LEU A 22 12.86 -14.69 -9.83
N TYR A 23 13.00 -13.63 -9.03
CA TYR A 23 13.95 -12.56 -9.31
C TYR A 23 15.40 -13.04 -9.27
N ALA A 24 15.76 -13.87 -8.29
CA ALA A 24 17.09 -14.47 -8.22
C ALA A 24 17.38 -15.34 -9.45
N LEU A 25 16.41 -16.16 -9.87
CA LEU A 25 16.51 -16.95 -11.11
C LEU A 25 16.63 -16.07 -12.35
N ALA A 26 15.89 -14.97 -12.43
CA ALA A 26 15.99 -14.03 -13.55
C ALA A 26 17.38 -13.38 -13.64
N ILE A 27 17.99 -13.02 -12.49
CA ILE A 27 19.36 -12.48 -12.45
C ILE A 27 20.37 -13.54 -12.93
N ILE A 28 20.24 -14.77 -12.44
CA ILE A 28 21.08 -15.90 -12.89
C ILE A 28 20.92 -16.11 -14.40
N GLY A 29 19.69 -16.06 -14.92
CA GLY A 29 19.38 -16.17 -16.34
C GLY A 29 20.02 -15.06 -17.19
N ILE A 30 20.06 -13.82 -16.69
CA ILE A 30 20.74 -12.71 -17.38
C ILE A 30 22.24 -12.98 -17.43
N VAL A 31 22.85 -13.36 -16.31
CA VAL A 31 24.30 -13.63 -16.25
C VAL A 31 24.66 -14.76 -17.22
N THR A 32 23.95 -15.89 -17.16
CA THR A 32 24.21 -17.03 -18.06
C THR A 32 23.94 -16.70 -19.52
N ALA A 33 22.86 -15.94 -19.82
CA ALA A 33 22.59 -15.48 -21.17
C ALA A 33 23.76 -14.64 -21.70
N THR A 34 24.26 -13.67 -20.94
CA THR A 34 25.36 -12.81 -21.40
C THR A 34 26.70 -13.55 -21.55
N THR A 35 27.03 -14.48 -20.66
CA THR A 35 28.30 -15.24 -20.75
C THR A 35 28.30 -16.27 -21.86
N HIS A 36 27.14 -16.80 -22.22
CA HIS A 36 27.02 -17.81 -23.29
C HIS A 36 26.69 -17.18 -24.65
N LEU A 37 26.36 -15.89 -24.73
CA LEU A 37 26.06 -15.20 -25.98
C LEU A 37 27.29 -15.06 -26.88
N GLU A 38 28.46 -14.76 -26.30
CA GLU A 38 29.72 -14.60 -27.07
C GLU A 38 30.37 -15.92 -27.48
N ALA A 39 30.00 -17.03 -26.83
CA ALA A 39 30.57 -18.35 -27.07
C ALA A 39 29.64 -19.29 -27.85
N ALA A 40 28.40 -18.88 -28.10
CA ALA A 40 27.43 -19.65 -28.85
C ALA A 40 27.61 -19.39 -30.35
N ASP A 41 27.38 -20.41 -31.18
CA ASP A 41 27.34 -20.29 -32.63
C ASP A 41 25.96 -20.75 -33.14
N GLY A 42 25.38 -19.99 -34.07
CA GLY A 42 24.15 -20.38 -34.78
C GLY A 42 22.88 -20.37 -33.91
N ALA A 43 22.13 -21.49 -33.87
CA ALA A 43 20.82 -21.55 -33.22
C ALA A 43 20.86 -21.31 -31.70
N ALA A 44 22.00 -21.53 -31.05
CA ALA A 44 22.18 -21.31 -29.62
C ALA A 44 22.25 -19.82 -29.26
N GLU A 45 22.81 -18.96 -30.11
CA GLU A 45 22.88 -17.51 -29.90
C GLU A 45 21.48 -16.89 -29.80
N GLY A 46 20.59 -17.30 -30.71
CA GLY A 46 19.20 -16.84 -30.73
C GLY A 46 18.43 -17.24 -29.47
N LEU A 47 18.72 -18.41 -28.89
CA LEU A 47 18.09 -18.86 -27.65
C LEU A 47 18.53 -18.02 -26.45
N TYR A 48 19.82 -17.75 -26.30
CA TYR A 48 20.34 -16.91 -25.21
C TYR A 48 19.90 -15.44 -25.35
N GLY A 49 19.85 -14.91 -26.57
CA GLY A 49 19.30 -13.58 -26.84
C GLY A 49 17.81 -13.47 -26.48
N ALA A 50 17.01 -14.47 -26.83
CA ALA A 50 15.60 -14.53 -26.43
C ALA A 50 15.43 -14.64 -24.91
N LEU A 51 16.26 -15.47 -24.25
CA LEU A 51 16.24 -15.63 -22.79
C LEU A 51 16.55 -14.29 -22.09
N LEU A 52 17.52 -13.53 -22.58
CA LEU A 52 17.85 -12.20 -22.08
C LEU A 52 16.64 -11.25 -22.14
N ILE A 53 15.97 -11.17 -23.30
CA ILE A 53 14.79 -10.33 -23.49
C ILE A 53 13.67 -10.73 -22.52
N VAL A 54 13.42 -12.04 -22.37
CA VAL A 54 12.42 -12.55 -21.44
C VAL A 54 12.75 -12.17 -20.00
N CYS A 55 14.01 -12.29 -19.57
CA CYS A 55 14.42 -11.91 -18.22
C CYS A 55 14.28 -10.41 -17.96
N ILE A 56 14.59 -9.55 -18.94
CA ILE A 56 14.39 -8.09 -18.82
C ILE A 56 12.89 -7.77 -18.70
N LEU A 57 12.06 -8.34 -19.57
CA LEU A 57 10.61 -8.14 -19.53
C LEU A 57 10.03 -8.64 -18.20
N TYR A 58 10.49 -9.79 -17.73
CA TYR A 58 10.12 -10.31 -16.42
C TYR A 58 10.55 -9.36 -15.29
N GLY A 59 11.74 -8.75 -15.36
CA GLY A 59 12.20 -7.78 -14.36
C GLY A 59 11.34 -6.51 -14.30
N ILE A 60 10.78 -6.07 -15.43
CA ILE A 60 9.86 -4.92 -15.49
C ILE A 60 8.48 -5.31 -14.94
N VAL A 61 7.93 -6.45 -15.38
CA VAL A 61 6.61 -6.93 -14.96
C VAL A 61 6.62 -7.36 -13.49
N GLY A 62 7.73 -7.93 -13.03
CA GLY A 62 7.97 -8.38 -11.66
C GLY A 62 7.81 -7.27 -10.63
N LEU A 63 8.10 -6.01 -11.00
CA LEU A 63 7.92 -4.87 -10.12
C LEU A 63 6.45 -4.69 -9.70
N PHE A 64 5.52 -4.98 -10.62
CA PHE A 64 4.09 -4.91 -10.35
C PHE A 64 3.61 -6.03 -9.41
N LEU A 65 4.27 -7.19 -9.41
CA LEU A 65 3.93 -8.26 -8.47
C LEU A 65 4.18 -7.86 -7.01
N PHE A 66 5.22 -7.07 -6.74
CA PHE A 66 5.49 -6.54 -5.40
C PHE A 66 4.47 -5.50 -4.95
N ALA A 67 3.95 -4.66 -5.86
CA ALA A 67 2.94 -3.64 -5.55
C ALA A 67 1.63 -4.23 -4.99
N GLY A 68 1.37 -5.52 -5.26
CA GLY A 68 0.22 -6.26 -4.75
C GLY A 68 0.33 -6.72 -3.29
N LEU A 69 1.48 -6.62 -2.65
CA LEU A 69 1.67 -7.07 -1.26
C LEU A 69 1.07 -6.06 -0.27
N LYS A 70 0.20 -6.52 0.64
CA LYS A 70 -0.48 -5.70 1.66
C LYS A 70 -0.50 -6.41 3.01
N VAL A 71 -0.18 -5.66 4.07
CA VAL A 71 -0.24 -6.12 5.46
C VAL A 71 -1.50 -5.55 6.09
N VAL A 72 -2.30 -6.40 6.74
CA VAL A 72 -3.48 -6.00 7.52
C VAL A 72 -3.18 -6.27 8.99
N ARG A 73 -3.19 -5.22 9.82
CA ARG A 73 -2.92 -5.33 11.26
C ARG A 73 -4.16 -5.86 12.02
N PRO A 74 -3.98 -6.39 13.24
CA PRO A 74 -5.10 -6.71 14.11
C PRO A 74 -6.03 -5.51 14.30
N GLN A 75 -7.34 -5.74 14.29
CA GLN A 75 -8.38 -4.71 14.39
C GLN A 75 -8.45 -3.70 13.21
N GLU A 76 -7.76 -3.99 12.10
CA GLU A 76 -7.89 -3.21 10.86
C GLU A 76 -8.64 -3.98 9.79
N ALA A 77 -9.33 -3.25 8.92
CA ALA A 77 -9.98 -3.80 7.74
C ALA A 77 -9.54 -3.03 6.50
N LEU A 78 -9.35 -3.76 5.41
CA LEU A 78 -8.92 -3.21 4.13
C LEU A 78 -10.06 -3.37 3.12
N VAL A 79 -10.55 -2.26 2.58
CA VAL A 79 -11.50 -2.26 1.47
C VAL A 79 -10.73 -2.22 0.16
N LEU A 80 -11.01 -3.17 -0.71
CA LEU A 80 -10.39 -3.29 -2.03
C LEU A 80 -11.36 -2.77 -3.09
N THR A 81 -10.87 -1.83 -3.89
CA THR A 81 -11.58 -1.32 -5.06
C THR A 81 -10.74 -1.53 -6.31
N LEU A 82 -11.36 -1.99 -7.39
CA LEU A 82 -10.71 -2.19 -8.69
C LEU A 82 -11.33 -1.21 -9.68
N PHE A 83 -10.55 -0.24 -10.16
CA PHE A 83 -11.02 0.84 -11.05
C PHE A 83 -12.30 1.55 -10.55
N GLY A 84 -12.37 1.85 -9.25
CA GLY A 84 -13.51 2.52 -8.63
C GLY A 84 -14.72 1.62 -8.33
N LYS A 85 -14.69 0.33 -8.69
CA LYS A 85 -15.73 -0.63 -8.32
C LYS A 85 -15.31 -1.40 -7.06
N TYR A 86 -16.25 -1.59 -6.13
CA TYR A 86 -16.03 -2.41 -4.94
C TYR A 86 -15.75 -3.86 -5.36
N TYR A 87 -14.59 -4.37 -4.94
CA TYR A 87 -14.16 -5.73 -5.24
C TYR A 87 -14.36 -6.68 -4.05
N GLY A 88 -14.18 -6.15 -2.83
CA GLY A 88 -14.39 -6.87 -1.58
C GLY A 88 -13.68 -6.21 -0.42
N SER A 89 -13.83 -6.78 0.77
CA SER A 89 -13.10 -6.35 1.98
C SER A 89 -12.39 -7.51 2.66
N ILE A 90 -11.18 -7.25 3.15
CA ILE A 90 -10.41 -8.16 4.00
C ILE A 90 -10.55 -7.67 5.44
N LYS A 91 -11.12 -8.50 6.32
CA LYS A 91 -11.35 -8.21 7.75
C LYS A 91 -10.43 -9.01 8.68
N THR A 92 -9.70 -9.97 8.13
CA THR A 92 -8.76 -10.83 8.86
C THR A 92 -7.38 -10.19 8.86
N ASP A 93 -6.69 -10.28 9.98
CA ASP A 93 -5.29 -9.90 10.11
C ASP A 93 -4.38 -10.86 9.32
N GLY A 94 -3.24 -10.34 8.87
CA GLY A 94 -2.23 -11.13 8.18
C GLY A 94 -1.63 -10.43 6.97
N PHE A 95 -0.75 -11.17 6.29
CA PHE A 95 -0.06 -10.71 5.10
C PHE A 95 -0.72 -11.30 3.85
N PHE A 96 -1.16 -10.43 2.95
CA PHE A 96 -1.95 -10.80 1.78
C PHE A 96 -1.29 -10.28 0.51
N TRP A 97 -1.48 -11.06 -0.56
CA TRP A 97 -1.24 -10.58 -1.92
C TRP A 97 -2.59 -10.30 -2.59
N VAL A 98 -2.77 -9.05 -2.99
CA VAL A 98 -3.91 -8.54 -3.74
C VAL A 98 -3.43 -8.14 -5.14
N ASN A 99 -4.37 -7.98 -6.07
CA ASN A 99 -4.03 -7.51 -7.41
C ASN A 99 -3.41 -6.10 -7.32
N PRO A 100 -2.26 -5.83 -7.96
CA PRO A 100 -1.60 -4.51 -7.91
C PRO A 100 -2.45 -3.35 -8.45
N PHE A 101 -3.48 -3.62 -9.26
CA PHE A 101 -4.43 -2.61 -9.73
C PHE A 101 -5.55 -2.30 -8.73
N CYS A 102 -5.62 -3.00 -7.60
CA CYS A 102 -6.60 -2.72 -6.55
C CYS A 102 -6.13 -1.58 -5.65
N GLN A 103 -6.95 -0.54 -5.52
CA GLN A 103 -6.78 0.47 -4.51
C GLN A 103 -7.32 -0.06 -3.18
N ALA A 104 -6.43 -0.08 -2.19
CA ALA A 104 -6.68 -0.53 -0.84
C ALA A 104 -6.87 0.67 0.08
N VAL A 105 -8.06 0.82 0.66
CA VAL A 105 -8.38 1.92 1.58
C VAL A 105 -8.78 1.33 2.92
N ASN A 106 -8.18 1.83 4.01
CA ASN A 106 -8.63 1.54 5.37
C ASN A 106 -9.59 2.67 5.81
N PRO A 107 -10.92 2.44 5.83
CA PRO A 107 -11.88 3.46 6.20
C PRO A 107 -11.76 3.91 7.68
N ALA A 108 -11.25 3.04 8.55
CA ALA A 108 -11.07 3.34 9.98
C ALA A 108 -9.78 4.14 10.27
N ALA A 109 -8.84 4.24 9.33
CA ALA A 109 -7.62 5.02 9.52
C ALA A 109 -7.90 6.53 9.67
N ALA A 110 -9.00 7.02 9.10
CA ALA A 110 -9.39 8.43 9.16
C ALA A 110 -10.30 8.77 10.37
N THR A 111 -10.82 7.76 11.08
CA THR A 111 -11.67 8.00 12.25
C THR A 111 -10.82 8.30 13.48
N LYS A 112 -10.37 9.55 13.62
CA LYS A 112 -9.92 10.07 14.92
C LYS A 112 -11.16 10.21 15.81
N LEU A 113 -11.38 9.23 16.68
CA LEU A 113 -12.35 9.31 17.78
C LEU A 113 -11.92 10.46 18.72
N LYS A 114 -12.36 11.68 18.41
CA LYS A 114 -12.32 12.81 19.33
C LYS A 114 -13.45 12.67 20.35
N GLN A 115 -13.42 11.60 21.15
CA GLN A 115 -14.40 11.40 22.21
C GLN A 115 -13.86 11.75 23.61
N SER A 116 -12.55 11.91 23.77
CA SER A 116 -12.01 12.59 24.96
C SER A 116 -11.44 13.94 24.54
N GLY A 117 -12.14 15.01 24.91
CA GLY A 117 -11.69 16.40 24.77
C GLY A 117 -10.53 16.76 25.70
N ASP A 118 -10.13 15.85 26.59
CA ASP A 118 -8.97 16.00 27.46
C ASP A 118 -8.04 14.79 27.30
N VAL A 119 -6.99 14.99 26.52
CA VAL A 119 -5.60 14.63 26.86
C VAL A 119 -4.71 15.25 25.78
N SER A 120 -4.08 16.36 26.14
CA SER A 120 -2.90 16.86 25.43
C SER A 120 -1.75 15.86 25.62
N SER A 121 -1.59 14.88 24.75
CA SER A 121 -0.32 14.14 24.66
C SER A 121 0.57 14.82 23.64
N LYS A 122 1.18 15.92 24.07
CA LYS A 122 2.39 16.47 23.48
C LYS A 122 3.56 15.56 23.89
N ALA A 123 3.63 14.34 23.35
CA ALA A 123 4.78 13.42 23.51
C ALA A 123 4.55 12.16 22.67
N ALA A 124 5.19 12.07 21.50
CA ALA A 124 5.73 10.86 20.86
C ALA A 124 6.19 11.20 19.44
N GLU A 125 7.08 12.19 19.31
CA GLU A 125 8.10 12.10 18.26
C GLU A 125 9.12 11.06 18.74
N ALA A 126 9.59 10.21 17.82
CA ALA A 126 10.50 9.08 17.99
C ALA A 126 9.88 7.74 18.42
N ALA A 127 9.41 6.96 17.43
CA ALA A 127 9.91 5.60 17.17
C ALA A 127 9.21 5.01 15.94
N GLY A 128 10.01 4.60 14.95
CA GLY A 128 9.56 3.79 13.80
C GLY A 128 9.58 4.56 12.49
N ALA A 129 10.72 4.49 11.80
CA ALA A 129 10.79 4.78 10.37
C ALA A 129 9.94 3.75 9.62
N ASP A 130 8.65 4.05 9.48
CA ASP A 130 7.73 3.27 8.67
C ASP A 130 7.94 3.72 7.21
N ILE A 131 8.57 2.86 6.41
CA ILE A 131 8.73 3.06 4.97
C ILE A 131 7.33 3.00 4.36
N GLN A 132 6.62 4.13 4.38
CA GLN A 132 5.36 4.31 3.68
C GLN A 132 5.68 4.81 2.29
N THR A 133 5.81 3.84 1.37
CA THR A 133 5.92 4.09 -0.06
C THR A 133 4.71 4.91 -0.53
N ALA A 134 5.04 6.04 -1.13
CA ALA A 134 4.17 7.06 -1.68
C ALA A 134 2.88 6.55 -2.34
N ALA A 135 1.75 6.79 -1.68
CA ALA A 135 0.46 7.05 -2.32
C ALA A 135 -0.38 7.95 -1.41
N ALA A 136 0.21 9.08 -1.01
CA ALA A 136 -0.49 10.15 -0.32
C ALA A 136 -1.37 10.90 -1.34
N PHE A 137 -2.53 10.32 -1.67
CA PHE A 137 -3.62 11.10 -2.24
C PHE A 137 -4.45 11.69 -1.09
N THR A 138 -4.60 13.01 -1.19
CA THR A 138 -5.57 13.89 -0.49
C THR A 138 -5.32 14.22 0.98
N PHE A 139 -4.64 15.34 1.21
CA PHE A 139 -5.13 16.33 2.17
C PHE A 139 -5.96 17.34 1.38
N ASP A 140 -7.27 17.39 1.64
CA ASP A 140 -8.14 18.43 1.09
C ASP A 140 -7.69 19.79 1.65
N LYS A 141 -7.07 20.61 0.80
CA LYS A 141 -6.55 21.94 1.13
C LYS A 141 -7.68 22.99 1.15
N LYS A 142 -8.90 22.58 1.45
CA LYS A 142 -10.08 23.45 1.54
C LYS A 142 -10.47 23.61 3.00
N ILE A 143 -9.98 24.69 3.60
CA ILE A 143 -10.53 25.20 4.86
C ILE A 143 -11.93 25.72 4.51
N SER A 144 -12.98 25.00 4.89
CA SER A 144 -14.35 25.48 4.68
C SER A 144 -14.55 26.74 5.52
N LEU A 145 -15.09 27.81 4.92
CA LEU A 145 -15.39 29.08 5.60
C LEU A 145 -16.27 28.88 6.84
N LYS A 146 -17.14 27.86 6.83
CA LYS A 146 -17.99 27.46 7.98
C LYS A 146 -17.17 27.03 9.20
N ILE A 147 -15.99 26.45 9.00
CA ILE A 147 -15.08 26.02 10.08
C ILE A 147 -14.27 27.22 10.62
N MET A 148 -13.98 28.23 9.78
CA MET A 148 -13.36 29.48 10.24
C MET A 148 -14.32 30.35 11.07
N THR A 149 -15.60 30.39 10.70
CA THR A 149 -16.57 31.31 11.33
C THR A 149 -17.29 30.73 12.55
N LEU A 150 -17.44 29.40 12.64
CA LEU A 150 -18.27 28.75 13.64
C LEU A 150 -17.45 27.79 14.51
N ASN A 151 -16.54 28.36 15.30
CA ASN A 151 -15.79 27.64 16.32
C ASN A 151 -16.39 27.94 17.70
N ASN A 152 -17.35 27.11 18.12
CA ASN A 152 -18.11 27.25 19.37
C ASN A 152 -17.18 27.34 20.60
N ASN A 153 -16.03 26.66 20.57
CA ASN A 153 -15.02 26.68 21.63
C ASN A 153 -14.35 28.05 21.83
N ARG A 154 -14.26 28.91 20.80
CA ARG A 154 -13.78 30.30 20.97
C ARG A 154 -14.89 31.28 21.34
N GLN A 155 -16.14 30.98 20.99
CA GLN A 155 -17.28 31.86 21.25
C GLN A 155 -17.76 31.81 22.72
N LYS A 156 -17.50 30.71 23.43
CA LYS A 156 -17.95 30.52 24.82
C LYS A 156 -17.08 31.23 25.88
N ILE A 157 -16.06 31.99 25.49
CA ILE A 157 -15.12 32.64 26.43
C ILE A 157 -15.61 34.04 26.86
N ASN A 158 -16.65 34.60 26.23
CA ASN A 158 -17.10 35.97 26.55
C ASN A 158 -18.25 36.08 27.57
N ASP A 159 -18.61 35.01 28.27
CA ASP A 159 -19.68 35.02 29.29
C ASP A 159 -19.16 34.91 30.74
N CYS A 160 -17.85 34.73 30.96
CA CYS A 160 -17.29 34.53 32.31
C CYS A 160 -16.45 35.71 32.84
N LEU A 161 -16.22 36.75 32.05
CA LEU A 161 -15.59 37.98 32.51
C LEU A 161 -16.58 39.12 32.28
N GLY A 162 -17.53 39.23 33.20
CA GLY A 162 -18.40 40.39 33.30
C GLY A 162 -17.56 41.65 33.28
N ASN A 163 -17.68 42.38 32.17
CA ASN A 163 -17.41 43.79 32.08
C ASN A 163 -18.57 44.35 31.22
N PRO A 164 -19.22 45.44 31.66
CA PRO A 164 -20.57 45.83 31.23
C PRO A 164 -20.71 46.11 29.74
#